data_AF-A0A6B7E4S9-F1
#
_entry.id   AF-A0A6B7E4S9-F1
#
_cell.length_a   1.000
_cell.length_b   1.000
_cell.length_c   1.000
_cell.angle_alpha   90.00
_cell.angle_beta   90.00
_cell.angle_gamma   90.00
#
_symmetry.space_group_name_H-M   'P 1'
#
loop_
_entity.id
_entity.type
_entity.pdbx_description
1 polymer ?
#
loop_
_entity_poly.entity_id
_entity_poly.type
_entity_poly.pdbx_seq_one_letter_code
_entity_poly.pdbx_strand_id
1 'polypeptide(L)'
;FNLLPVGSNISTWWNFGSMLLTCLMIQTVTGFFLAIHYTANITLAFSSITHISRDVPYGWIMQNTHAIGASLFFICIYTHIARGVYYGSYLNKEVWLSGTTLLIILMATAFFGYVLPWGQMSFWAATVITNLLTAVPYLGTTLTTWLWGGFAISDPTLTRFFALHFILPFAIISMSSIHILLLHNEGSSNPLGTNSDIDKIPFHPYHSYKDTLMLTTMITLLFIILSFYPNILNDPENFSKANPMTTPQHIKPEWYFLFAYGILRSIPNKLGGALALVLSITILFTMPYTHTAHTRSMMFRPFMQLTFWSFITTFIIITWAATKPVEPPFTEMGQLASILYFMFFMANPMLGLTEN
;
A
#
# COMPACT_ATOMS: atom_id res chain seq x y z
N PHE A 1 28.09 -25.79 -0.99
CA PHE A 1 27.11 -24.95 -0.30
C PHE A 1 26.84 -23.72 -1.15
N ASN A 2 25.80 -23.76 -2.00
CA ASN A 2 25.42 -22.61 -2.81
C ASN A 2 24.67 -21.62 -1.92
N LEU A 3 25.40 -20.75 -1.24
CA LEU A 3 24.83 -19.66 -0.45
C LEU A 3 24.57 -18.48 -1.41
N LEU A 4 23.40 -17.86 -1.32
CA LEU A 4 23.05 -16.65 -2.07
C LEU A 4 24.05 -15.54 -1.68
N PRO A 5 24.84 -15.00 -2.63
CA PRO A 5 25.84 -13.98 -2.32
C PRO A 5 25.21 -12.59 -2.34
N VAL A 6 25.43 -11.80 -1.29
CA VAL A 6 24.84 -10.46 -1.11
C VAL A 6 25.93 -9.48 -0.73
N GLY A 7 25.85 -8.24 -1.22
CA GLY A 7 26.81 -7.19 -0.86
C GLY A 7 26.92 -7.03 0.66
N SER A 8 28.14 -6.91 1.17
CA SER A 8 28.43 -6.82 2.61
C SER A 8 27.79 -5.60 3.29
N ASN A 9 27.58 -4.53 2.53
CA ASN A 9 27.23 -3.19 3.03
C ASN A 9 25.72 -2.84 2.92
N ILE A 10 24.82 -3.79 2.66
CA ILE A 10 23.38 -3.47 2.63
C ILE A 10 22.89 -3.07 4.03
N SER A 11 22.17 -1.96 4.12
CA SER A 11 21.66 -1.39 5.38
C SER A 11 20.34 -2.05 5.81
N THR A 12 19.77 -1.63 6.95
CA THR A 12 18.51 -2.19 7.47
C THR A 12 17.31 -1.93 6.54
N TRP A 13 17.41 -0.95 5.64
CA TRP A 13 16.39 -0.68 4.63
C TRP A 13 16.15 -1.86 3.66
N TRP A 14 17.09 -2.81 3.56
CA TRP A 14 16.91 -4.02 2.75
C TRP A 14 16.02 -5.08 3.41
N ASN A 15 15.87 -5.04 4.74
CA ASN A 15 15.05 -6.01 5.47
C ASN A 15 13.55 -5.86 5.19
N PHE A 16 13.09 -4.72 4.65
CA PHE A 16 11.68 -4.55 4.30
C PHE A 16 11.20 -5.55 3.23
N GLY A 17 12.08 -6.17 2.45
CA GLY A 17 11.70 -7.27 1.56
C GLY A 17 11.22 -8.52 2.33
N SER A 18 11.98 -8.97 3.33
CA SER A 18 11.62 -10.13 4.17
C SER A 18 10.43 -9.81 5.10
N MET A 19 10.32 -8.58 5.58
CA MET A 19 9.16 -8.12 6.36
C MET A 19 7.86 -8.16 5.54
N LEU A 20 7.90 -7.79 4.25
CA LEU A 20 6.73 -7.89 3.36
C LEU A 20 6.27 -9.34 3.15
N LEU A 21 7.22 -10.28 2.98
CA LEU A 21 6.88 -11.71 2.91
C LEU A 21 6.24 -12.22 4.20
N THR A 22 6.71 -11.72 5.35
CA THR A 22 6.13 -12.06 6.66
C THR A 22 4.73 -11.47 6.81
N CYS A 23 4.50 -10.22 6.39
CA CYS A 23 3.17 -9.62 6.35
C CYS A 23 2.23 -10.44 5.45
N LEU A 24 2.69 -10.85 4.27
CA LEU A 24 1.92 -11.69 3.36
C LEU A 24 1.53 -13.03 4.02
N MET A 25 2.44 -13.68 4.72
CA MET A 25 2.17 -14.92 5.44
C MET A 25 1.17 -14.72 6.60
N ILE A 26 1.33 -13.65 7.39
CA ILE A 26 0.38 -13.30 8.45
C ILE A 26 -1.02 -13.09 7.87
N GLN A 27 -1.13 -12.30 6.79
CA GLN A 27 -2.43 -11.99 6.17
C GLN A 27 -3.10 -13.22 5.56
N THR A 28 -2.36 -14.11 4.90
CA THR A 28 -2.94 -15.30 4.27
C THR A 28 -3.40 -16.31 5.31
N VAL A 29 -2.60 -16.54 6.36
CA VAL A 29 -2.97 -17.45 7.45
C VAL A 29 -4.16 -16.92 8.24
N THR A 30 -4.10 -15.68 8.72
CA THR A 30 -5.21 -15.10 9.48
C THR A 30 -6.46 -14.93 8.62
N GLY A 31 -6.32 -14.50 7.37
CA GLY A 31 -7.43 -14.33 6.43
C GLY A 31 -8.14 -15.65 6.12
N PHE A 32 -7.39 -16.74 5.96
CA PHE A 32 -7.96 -18.08 5.76
C PHE A 32 -8.85 -18.49 6.94
N PHE A 33 -8.34 -18.38 8.17
CA PHE A 33 -9.13 -18.78 9.35
C PHE A 33 -10.32 -17.86 9.60
N LEU A 34 -10.20 -16.55 9.32
CA LEU A 34 -11.35 -15.63 9.36
C LEU A 34 -12.42 -16.02 8.32
N ALA A 35 -12.00 -16.41 7.12
CA ALA A 35 -12.92 -16.81 6.05
C ALA A 35 -13.77 -18.04 6.38
N ILE A 36 -13.28 -18.95 7.24
CA ILE A 36 -14.05 -20.14 7.69
C ILE A 36 -15.28 -19.74 8.53
N HIS A 37 -15.21 -18.59 9.22
CA HIS A 37 -16.26 -18.11 10.11
C HIS A 37 -17.07 -16.93 9.55
N TYR A 38 -16.59 -16.30 8.47
CA TYR A 38 -17.21 -15.14 7.86
C TYR A 38 -18.33 -15.53 6.89
N THR A 39 -19.41 -14.73 6.86
CA THR A 39 -20.53 -14.94 5.93
C THR A 39 -20.69 -13.72 5.03
N ALA A 40 -20.44 -13.90 3.72
CA ALA A 40 -20.58 -12.85 2.71
C ALA A 40 -22.06 -12.62 2.32
N ASN A 41 -22.84 -12.04 3.23
CA ASN A 41 -24.22 -11.62 2.99
C ASN A 41 -24.50 -10.30 3.72
N ILE A 42 -25.14 -9.31 3.10
CA ILE A 42 -25.29 -7.97 3.68
C ILE A 42 -26.06 -7.94 5.01
N THR A 43 -26.91 -8.95 5.24
CA THR A 43 -27.65 -9.07 6.51
C THR A 43 -26.78 -9.62 7.63
N LEU A 44 -25.84 -10.52 7.31
CA LEU A 44 -25.03 -11.30 8.24
C LEU A 44 -23.55 -10.89 8.33
N ALA A 45 -23.01 -10.14 7.37
CA ALA A 45 -21.57 -9.87 7.28
C ALA A 45 -21.05 -9.17 8.54
N PHE A 46 -21.68 -8.06 8.92
CA PHE A 46 -21.34 -7.33 10.14
C PHE A 46 -21.48 -8.20 11.40
N SER A 47 -22.57 -8.96 11.53
CA SER A 47 -22.77 -9.83 12.69
C SER A 47 -21.79 -11.02 12.72
N SER A 48 -21.37 -11.55 11.57
CA SER A 48 -20.37 -12.61 11.50
C SER A 48 -19.00 -12.15 11.98
N ILE A 49 -18.61 -10.91 11.68
CA ILE A 49 -17.39 -10.30 12.27
C ILE A 49 -17.54 -10.15 13.79
N THR A 50 -18.71 -9.72 14.28
CA THR A 50 -18.94 -9.61 15.73
C THR A 50 -18.89 -10.98 16.43
N HIS A 51 -19.42 -12.03 15.78
CA HIS A 51 -19.36 -13.41 16.24
C HIS A 51 -17.92 -13.93 16.28
N ILE A 52 -17.12 -13.68 15.24
CA ILE A 52 -15.68 -14.00 15.24
C ILE A 52 -14.99 -13.37 16.45
N SER A 53 -15.22 -12.09 16.71
CA SER A 53 -14.53 -11.38 17.78
C SER A 53 -15.02 -11.76 19.18
N ARG A 54 -16.26 -12.25 19.35
CA ARG A 54 -16.87 -12.47 20.67
C ARG A 54 -17.02 -13.94 21.05
N ASP A 55 -17.33 -14.80 20.09
CA ASP A 55 -17.79 -16.16 20.34
C ASP A 55 -16.78 -17.22 19.86
N VAL A 56 -15.94 -16.91 18.87
CA VAL A 56 -14.89 -17.81 18.41
C VAL A 56 -13.68 -17.74 19.35
N PRO A 57 -13.19 -18.87 19.91
CA PRO A 57 -11.99 -18.89 20.74
C PRO A 57 -10.80 -18.24 20.04
N TYR A 58 -10.20 -17.22 20.68
CA TYR A 58 -9.11 -16.41 20.12
C TYR A 58 -9.44 -15.66 18.79
N GLY A 59 -10.71 -15.61 18.39
CA GLY A 59 -11.12 -14.95 17.15
C GLY A 59 -10.86 -13.44 17.16
N TRP A 60 -10.94 -12.78 18.32
CA TRP A 60 -10.54 -11.37 18.45
C TRP A 60 -9.05 -11.15 18.15
N ILE A 61 -8.16 -12.05 18.59
CA ILE A 61 -6.71 -11.96 18.30
C ILE A 61 -6.51 -12.06 16.79
N MET A 62 -7.16 -13.03 16.17
CA MET A 62 -7.04 -13.30 14.74
C MET A 62 -7.56 -12.13 13.90
N GLN A 63 -8.74 -11.61 14.23
CA GLN A 63 -9.35 -10.49 13.51
C GLN A 63 -8.51 -9.22 13.66
N ASN A 64 -8.06 -8.88 14.87
CA ASN A 64 -7.22 -7.70 15.09
C ASN A 64 -5.83 -7.87 14.47
N THR A 65 -5.24 -9.08 14.51
CA THR A 65 -3.97 -9.36 13.82
C THR A 65 -4.10 -9.13 12.32
N HIS A 66 -5.21 -9.57 11.70
CA HIS A 66 -5.44 -9.36 10.27
C HIS A 66 -5.63 -7.88 9.91
N ALA A 67 -6.34 -7.11 10.75
CA ALA A 67 -6.56 -5.69 10.55
C ALA A 67 -5.27 -4.87 10.73
N ILE A 68 -4.55 -5.07 11.85
CA ILE A 68 -3.27 -4.38 12.13
C ILE A 68 -2.19 -4.83 11.14
N GLY A 69 -2.16 -6.11 10.78
CA GLY A 69 -1.23 -6.69 9.81
C GLY A 69 -1.35 -6.06 8.43
N ALA A 70 -2.56 -5.68 7.99
CA ALA A 70 -2.74 -4.91 6.75
C ALA A 70 -2.02 -3.56 6.83
N SER A 71 -2.13 -2.85 7.96
CA SER A 71 -1.40 -1.59 8.16
C SER A 71 0.12 -1.78 8.20
N LEU A 72 0.62 -2.82 8.88
CA LEU A 72 2.05 -3.15 8.87
C LEU A 72 2.55 -3.46 7.45
N PHE A 73 1.73 -4.12 6.63
CA PHE A 73 2.03 -4.36 5.22
C PHE A 73 2.26 -3.04 4.47
N PHE A 74 1.36 -2.05 4.64
CA PHE A 74 1.50 -0.75 3.99
C PHE A 74 2.66 0.09 4.52
N ILE A 75 2.94 0.04 5.83
CA ILE A 75 4.15 0.67 6.38
C ILE A 75 5.38 0.07 5.70
N CYS A 76 5.47 -1.26 5.65
CA CYS A 76 6.60 -1.95 5.04
C CYS A 76 6.74 -1.64 3.55
N ILE A 77 5.64 -1.60 2.79
CA ILE A 77 5.72 -1.42 1.33
C ILE A 77 6.10 0.02 0.99
N TYR A 78 5.58 1.02 1.70
CA TYR A 78 5.99 2.40 1.48
C TYR A 78 7.45 2.64 1.84
N THR A 79 7.94 2.06 2.94
CA THR A 79 9.38 2.13 3.26
C THR A 79 10.23 1.37 2.23
N HIS A 80 9.77 0.21 1.75
CA HIS A 80 10.46 -0.56 0.71
C HIS A 80 10.57 0.22 -0.61
N ILE A 81 9.49 0.90 -1.02
CA ILE A 81 9.47 1.77 -2.21
C ILE A 81 10.36 2.98 -2.00
N ALA A 82 10.25 3.67 -0.85
CA ALA A 82 11.08 4.84 -0.53
C ALA A 82 12.58 4.51 -0.57
N ARG A 83 12.98 3.35 -0.03
CA ARG A 83 14.34 2.81 -0.18
C ARG A 83 14.70 2.65 -1.65
N GLY A 84 13.83 2.04 -2.45
CA GLY A 84 14.09 1.79 -3.87
C GLY A 84 14.24 3.07 -4.69
N VAL A 85 13.48 4.12 -4.35
CA VAL A 85 13.64 5.47 -4.88
C VAL A 85 14.99 6.05 -4.46
N TYR A 86 15.29 6.07 -3.16
CA TYR A 86 16.48 6.73 -2.61
C TYR A 86 17.80 6.13 -3.14
N TYR A 87 17.89 4.80 -3.21
CA TYR A 87 19.12 4.12 -3.64
C TYR A 87 19.16 3.80 -5.14
N GLY A 88 18.20 4.28 -5.93
CA GLY A 88 18.16 4.00 -7.37
C GLY A 88 17.97 2.51 -7.68
N SER A 89 17.31 1.75 -6.80
CA SER A 89 17.02 0.34 -7.04
C SER A 89 16.07 0.15 -8.22
N TYR A 90 15.28 1.18 -8.56
CA TYR A 90 14.41 1.20 -9.74
C TYR A 90 15.14 1.00 -11.07
N LEU A 91 16.46 1.20 -11.13
CA LEU A 91 17.26 0.91 -12.32
C LEU A 91 17.31 -0.58 -12.67
N ASN A 92 17.03 -1.47 -11.71
CA ASN A 92 16.67 -2.84 -12.04
C ASN A 92 15.20 -2.85 -12.49
N LYS A 93 15.01 -2.62 -13.80
CA LYS A 93 13.72 -2.30 -14.40
C LYS A 93 12.68 -3.39 -14.14
N GLU A 94 13.01 -4.65 -14.41
CA GLU A 94 12.05 -5.76 -14.29
C GLU A 94 11.60 -5.96 -12.84
N VAL A 95 12.51 -5.86 -11.88
CA VAL A 95 12.19 -5.88 -10.45
C VAL A 95 11.31 -4.70 -10.06
N TRP A 96 11.61 -3.50 -10.55
CA TRP A 96 10.82 -2.31 -10.23
C TRP A 96 9.40 -2.36 -10.81
N LEU A 97 9.26 -2.76 -12.06
CA LEU A 97 7.96 -2.91 -12.71
C LEU A 97 7.12 -3.97 -12.01
N SER A 98 7.69 -5.14 -11.71
CA SER A 98 7.00 -6.19 -10.94
C SER A 98 6.63 -5.74 -9.52
N GLY A 99 7.49 -4.97 -8.85
CA GLY A 99 7.21 -4.39 -7.53
C GLY A 99 6.09 -3.35 -7.56
N THR A 100 6.01 -2.53 -8.61
CA THR A 100 4.92 -1.57 -8.80
C THR A 100 3.59 -2.30 -9.08
N THR A 101 3.62 -3.40 -9.84
CA THR A 101 2.45 -4.27 -10.02
C THR A 101 2.00 -4.91 -8.70
N LEU A 102 2.94 -5.38 -7.87
CA LEU A 102 2.64 -5.90 -6.52
C LEU A 102 1.92 -4.87 -5.64
N LEU A 103 2.35 -3.61 -5.66
CA LEU A 103 1.68 -2.52 -4.95
C LEU A 103 0.22 -2.37 -5.40
N ILE A 104 -0.04 -2.38 -6.71
CA ILE A 104 -1.40 -2.25 -7.25
C ILE A 104 -2.29 -3.42 -6.80
N ILE A 105 -1.79 -4.66 -6.86
CA ILE A 105 -2.53 -5.84 -6.41
C ILE A 105 -2.78 -5.78 -4.89
N LEU A 106 -1.80 -5.35 -4.09
CA LEU A 106 -1.95 -5.16 -2.65
C LEU A 106 -3.01 -4.10 -2.32
N MET A 107 -2.99 -2.97 -3.01
CA MET A 107 -3.98 -1.90 -2.85
C MET A 107 -5.40 -2.40 -3.18
N ALA A 108 -5.56 -3.13 -4.29
CA ALA A 108 -6.85 -3.74 -4.62
C ALA A 108 -7.30 -4.74 -3.55
N THR A 109 -6.39 -5.61 -3.10
CA THR A 109 -6.66 -6.62 -2.05
C THR A 109 -7.14 -5.97 -0.76
N ALA A 110 -6.43 -4.95 -0.28
CA ALA A 110 -6.76 -4.25 0.95
C ALA A 110 -8.07 -3.46 0.85
N PHE A 111 -8.34 -2.84 -0.30
CA PHE A 111 -9.62 -2.17 -0.55
C PHE A 111 -10.79 -3.15 -0.45
N PHE A 112 -10.73 -4.29 -1.14
CA PHE A 112 -11.81 -5.28 -1.07
C PHE A 112 -11.98 -5.87 0.33
N GLY A 113 -10.87 -6.12 1.05
CA GLY A 113 -10.89 -6.60 2.44
C GLY A 113 -11.57 -5.62 3.39
N TYR A 114 -11.32 -4.33 3.21
CA TYR A 114 -11.92 -3.27 4.03
C TYR A 114 -13.45 -3.20 3.88
N VAL A 115 -14.02 -3.68 2.78
CA VAL A 115 -15.47 -3.67 2.55
C VAL A 115 -16.18 -4.81 3.31
N LEU A 116 -15.47 -5.90 3.60
CA LEU A 116 -16.06 -7.14 4.12
C LEU A 116 -16.75 -7.00 5.49
N PRO A 117 -16.25 -6.19 6.46
CA PRO A 117 -16.96 -6.01 7.71
C PRO A 117 -18.35 -5.37 7.58
N TRP A 118 -18.64 -4.73 6.46
CA TRP A 118 -19.93 -4.10 6.16
C TRP A 118 -20.36 -3.06 7.22
N GLY A 119 -19.39 -2.31 7.74
CA GLY A 119 -19.62 -1.12 8.56
C GLY A 119 -19.89 0.14 7.73
N GLN A 120 -20.16 1.27 8.39
CA GLN A 120 -20.46 2.52 7.70
C GLN A 120 -19.32 2.97 6.77
N MET A 121 -18.09 3.03 7.27
CA MET A 121 -16.95 3.45 6.44
C MET A 121 -16.68 2.45 5.32
N SER A 122 -16.79 1.15 5.58
CA SER A 122 -16.70 0.09 4.56
C SER A 122 -17.66 0.34 3.39
N PHE A 123 -18.96 0.54 3.68
CA PHE A 123 -20.00 0.72 2.66
C PHE A 123 -19.84 2.03 1.88
N TRP A 124 -19.60 3.14 2.59
CA TRP A 124 -19.49 4.45 1.95
C TRP A 124 -18.17 4.61 1.20
N ALA A 125 -17.06 4.05 1.67
CA ALA A 125 -15.82 3.99 0.93
C ALA A 125 -15.99 3.17 -0.37
N ALA A 126 -16.65 2.01 -0.30
CA ALA A 126 -16.98 1.21 -1.48
C ALA A 126 -17.79 2.02 -2.50
N THR A 127 -18.84 2.69 -2.02
CA THR A 127 -19.73 3.51 -2.86
C THR A 127 -18.95 4.65 -3.55
N VAL A 128 -18.18 5.43 -2.80
CA VAL A 128 -17.46 6.60 -3.34
C VAL A 128 -16.35 6.18 -4.30
N ILE A 129 -15.50 5.21 -3.91
CA ILE A 129 -14.32 4.81 -4.69
C ILE A 129 -14.74 4.14 -5.99
N THR A 130 -15.67 3.19 -5.95
CA THR A 130 -16.09 2.49 -7.18
C THR A 130 -16.91 3.37 -8.11
N ASN A 131 -17.64 4.36 -7.59
CA ASN A 131 -18.35 5.34 -8.40
C ASN A 131 -17.39 6.28 -9.18
N LEU A 132 -16.09 6.28 -8.89
CA LEU A 132 -15.10 6.95 -9.74
C LEU A 132 -15.03 6.33 -11.14
N LEU A 133 -15.41 5.05 -11.31
CA LEU A 133 -15.47 4.40 -12.63
C LEU A 133 -16.47 5.07 -13.57
N THR A 134 -17.52 5.71 -13.05
CA THR A 134 -18.47 6.49 -13.88
C THR A 134 -17.83 7.70 -14.55
N ALA A 135 -16.63 8.11 -14.15
CA ALA A 135 -15.88 9.15 -14.84
C ALA A 135 -15.32 8.71 -16.21
N VAL A 136 -15.22 7.39 -16.46
CA VAL A 136 -14.74 6.85 -17.74
C VAL A 136 -15.73 7.21 -18.85
N PRO A 137 -15.31 7.94 -19.91
CA PRO A 137 -16.19 8.32 -21.01
C PRO A 137 -16.82 7.09 -21.69
N TYR A 138 -18.10 7.21 -22.04
CA TYR A 138 -18.92 6.21 -22.74
C TYR A 138 -19.21 4.90 -22.00
N LEU A 139 -18.25 4.36 -21.23
CA LEU A 139 -18.33 3.03 -20.60
C LEU A 139 -18.55 3.08 -19.08
N GLY A 140 -18.37 4.23 -18.44
CA GLY A 140 -18.26 4.31 -16.97
C GLY A 140 -19.49 3.81 -16.21
N THR A 141 -20.70 4.13 -16.67
CA THR A 141 -21.94 3.65 -16.05
C THR A 141 -22.08 2.13 -16.17
N THR A 142 -21.84 1.58 -17.37
CA THR A 142 -21.86 0.13 -17.63
C THR A 142 -20.83 -0.62 -16.79
N LEU A 143 -19.60 -0.09 -16.66
CA LEU A 143 -18.56 -0.69 -15.83
C LEU A 143 -18.94 -0.71 -14.34
N THR A 144 -19.54 0.39 -13.87
CA THR A 144 -19.94 0.53 -12.46
C THR A 144 -21.07 -0.43 -12.12
N THR A 145 -22.13 -0.49 -12.93
CA THR A 145 -23.26 -1.41 -12.72
C THR A 145 -22.83 -2.87 -12.87
N TRP A 146 -21.93 -3.16 -13.82
CA TRP A 146 -21.33 -4.49 -13.97
C TRP A 146 -20.53 -4.89 -12.73
N LEU A 147 -19.67 -4.02 -12.20
CA LEU A 147 -18.87 -4.28 -11.00
C LEU A 147 -19.77 -4.54 -9.79
N TRP A 148 -20.76 -3.68 -9.57
CA TRP A 148 -21.70 -3.79 -8.45
C TRP A 148 -22.61 -5.01 -8.57
N GLY A 149 -22.89 -5.47 -9.79
CA GLY A 149 -23.90 -6.50 -10.03
C GLY A 149 -25.32 -5.98 -9.80
N GLY A 150 -25.54 -4.67 -10.00
CA GLY A 150 -26.79 -3.98 -9.73
C GLY A 150 -26.64 -2.46 -9.85
N PHE A 151 -27.66 -1.72 -9.40
CA PHE A 151 -27.69 -0.25 -9.47
C PHE A 151 -27.07 0.45 -8.24
N ALA A 152 -26.76 -0.32 -7.20
CA ALA A 152 -26.13 0.17 -5.97
C ALA A 152 -25.29 -0.94 -5.33
N ILE A 153 -24.39 -0.54 -4.44
CA ILE A 153 -23.63 -1.46 -3.57
C ILE A 153 -24.63 -2.29 -2.74
N SER A 154 -24.60 -3.61 -2.93
CA SER A 154 -25.55 -4.55 -2.32
C SER A 154 -24.96 -5.96 -2.21
N ASP A 155 -25.80 -6.97 -1.97
CA ASP A 155 -25.38 -8.37 -1.74
C ASP A 155 -24.53 -8.98 -2.87
N PRO A 156 -24.86 -8.79 -4.16
CA PRO A 156 -24.00 -9.22 -5.27
C PRO A 156 -22.61 -8.56 -5.23
N THR A 157 -22.52 -7.33 -4.75
CA THR A 157 -21.23 -6.63 -4.64
C THR A 157 -20.36 -7.25 -3.55
N LEU A 158 -20.93 -7.46 -2.36
CA LEU A 158 -20.21 -7.98 -1.20
C LEU A 158 -19.67 -9.39 -1.44
N THR A 159 -20.49 -10.28 -2.02
CA THR A 159 -20.10 -11.65 -2.37
C THR A 159 -18.93 -11.68 -3.35
N ARG A 160 -18.95 -10.82 -4.37
CA ARG A 160 -17.85 -10.68 -5.34
C ARG A 160 -16.60 -10.09 -4.71
N PHE A 161 -16.73 -9.09 -3.85
CA PHE A 161 -15.60 -8.47 -3.18
C PHE A 161 -14.93 -9.45 -2.22
N PHE A 162 -15.69 -10.32 -1.56
CA PHE A 162 -15.13 -11.44 -0.80
C PHE A 162 -14.33 -12.39 -1.69
N ALA A 163 -14.89 -12.83 -2.83
CA ALA A 163 -14.18 -13.70 -3.76
C ALA A 163 -12.90 -13.06 -4.32
N LEU A 164 -12.93 -11.77 -4.68
CA LEU A 164 -11.77 -11.02 -5.14
C LEU A 164 -10.72 -10.86 -4.02
N HIS A 165 -11.14 -10.48 -2.82
CA HIS A 165 -10.25 -10.37 -1.67
C HIS A 165 -9.58 -11.70 -1.33
N PHE A 166 -10.28 -12.83 -1.50
CA PHE A 166 -9.74 -14.15 -1.23
C PHE A 166 -8.70 -14.59 -2.27
N ILE A 167 -8.93 -14.32 -3.57
CA ILE A 167 -8.03 -14.80 -4.65
C ILE A 167 -6.78 -13.94 -4.83
N LEU A 168 -6.87 -12.62 -4.64
CA LEU A 168 -5.77 -11.70 -4.92
C LEU A 168 -4.50 -11.93 -4.07
N PRO A 169 -4.57 -12.32 -2.77
CA PRO A 169 -3.38 -12.71 -2.00
C PRO A 169 -2.56 -13.82 -2.66
N PHE A 170 -3.19 -14.78 -3.35
CA PHE A 170 -2.47 -15.82 -4.09
C PHE A 170 -1.80 -15.27 -5.35
N ALA A 171 -2.40 -14.27 -6.00
CA ALA A 171 -1.74 -13.52 -7.06
C ALA A 171 -0.51 -12.75 -6.53
N ILE A 172 -0.59 -12.18 -5.30
CA ILE A 172 0.55 -11.54 -4.63
C ILE A 172 1.67 -12.56 -4.33
N ILE A 173 1.34 -13.78 -3.88
CA ILE A 173 2.34 -14.85 -3.67
C ILE A 173 3.06 -15.20 -4.97
N SER A 174 2.30 -15.42 -6.05
CA SER A 174 2.86 -15.74 -7.36
C SER A 174 3.75 -14.62 -7.89
N MET A 175 3.24 -13.38 -7.87
CA MET A 175 3.98 -12.21 -8.35
C MET A 175 5.20 -11.88 -7.49
N SER A 176 5.15 -12.13 -6.17
CA SER A 176 6.31 -12.00 -5.28
C SER A 176 7.41 -13.00 -5.63
N SER A 177 7.04 -14.23 -6.02
CA SER A 177 8.00 -15.23 -6.46
C SER A 177 8.71 -14.81 -7.76
N ILE A 178 7.95 -14.26 -8.72
CA ILE A 178 8.51 -13.66 -9.95
C ILE A 178 9.42 -12.48 -9.60
N HIS A 179 8.98 -11.57 -8.74
CA HIS A 179 9.75 -10.40 -8.32
C HIS A 179 11.11 -10.79 -7.70
N ILE A 180 11.14 -11.82 -6.85
CA ILE A 180 12.38 -12.33 -6.23
C ILE A 180 13.27 -13.03 -7.26
N LEU A 181 12.70 -13.78 -8.20
CA LEU A 181 13.46 -14.40 -9.30
C LEU A 181 14.17 -13.33 -10.14
N LEU A 182 13.45 -12.27 -10.54
CA LEU A 182 14.00 -11.14 -11.27
C LEU A 182 15.10 -10.43 -10.47
N LEU A 183 14.94 -10.33 -9.14
CA LEU A 183 15.96 -9.79 -8.26
C LEU A 183 17.22 -10.67 -8.22
N HIS A 184 17.07 -11.99 -8.24
CA HIS A 184 18.20 -12.90 -8.20
C HIS A 184 19.01 -12.93 -9.50
N ASN A 185 18.41 -12.56 -10.64
CA ASN A 185 19.13 -12.45 -11.91
C ASN A 185 20.21 -11.36 -11.88
N GLU A 186 19.91 -10.20 -11.30
CA GLU A 186 20.82 -9.04 -11.22
C GLU A 186 21.55 -8.93 -9.88
N GLY A 187 20.98 -9.53 -8.83
CA GLY A 187 21.42 -9.35 -7.44
C GLY A 187 20.91 -8.07 -6.79
N SER A 188 21.13 -7.98 -5.48
CA SER A 188 20.74 -6.80 -4.70
C SER A 188 21.67 -5.61 -4.99
N SER A 189 21.06 -4.42 -5.18
CA SER A 189 21.79 -3.16 -5.07
C SER A 189 22.29 -2.91 -3.64
N ASN A 190 23.13 -1.88 -3.46
CA ASN A 190 23.66 -1.48 -2.15
C ASN A 190 23.64 0.05 -1.97
N PRO A 191 23.83 0.56 -0.73
CA PRO A 191 23.71 1.99 -0.44
C PRO A 191 24.62 2.91 -1.27
N LEU A 192 25.81 2.44 -1.65
CA LEU A 192 26.78 3.21 -2.43
C LEU A 192 26.39 3.28 -3.92
N GLY A 193 25.53 2.38 -4.40
CA GLY A 193 25.12 2.30 -5.80
C GLY A 193 26.21 1.77 -6.74
N THR A 194 27.31 1.22 -6.22
CA THR A 194 28.45 0.67 -6.97
C THR A 194 28.35 -0.85 -7.15
N ASN A 195 29.24 -1.46 -7.94
CA ASN A 195 29.30 -2.92 -8.08
C ASN A 195 29.63 -3.57 -6.72
N SER A 196 28.81 -4.53 -6.29
CA SER A 196 28.99 -5.28 -5.05
C SER A 196 29.80 -6.57 -5.20
N ASP A 197 30.09 -7.01 -6.43
CA ASP A 197 30.81 -8.28 -6.68
C ASP A 197 32.20 -8.35 -6.03
N ILE A 198 32.81 -7.19 -5.79
CA ILE A 198 34.12 -7.10 -5.13
C ILE A 198 34.08 -7.47 -3.64
N ASP A 199 32.90 -7.43 -3.00
CA ASP A 199 32.72 -7.73 -1.58
C ASP A 199 31.32 -8.29 -1.29
N LYS A 200 31.13 -9.57 -1.64
CA LYS A 200 29.92 -10.33 -1.31
C LYS A 200 30.19 -11.30 -0.16
N ILE A 201 29.22 -11.35 0.74
CA ILE A 201 29.15 -12.31 1.84
C ILE A 201 27.98 -13.28 1.60
N PRO A 202 28.02 -14.52 2.12
CA PRO A 202 26.88 -15.42 2.05
C PRO A 202 25.68 -14.84 2.83
N PHE A 203 24.47 -15.04 2.33
CA PHE A 203 23.25 -14.58 3.00
C PHE A 203 23.12 -15.13 4.43
N HIS A 204 23.39 -16.43 4.63
CA HIS A 204 23.45 -17.03 5.96
C HIS A 204 24.92 -17.13 6.43
N PRO A 205 25.25 -16.74 7.67
CA PRO A 205 24.34 -16.32 8.76
C PRO A 205 23.99 -14.83 8.78
N TYR A 206 24.74 -13.99 8.06
CA TYR A 206 24.76 -12.54 8.23
C TYR A 206 23.39 -11.88 8.05
N HIS A 207 22.80 -11.99 6.86
CA HIS A 207 21.51 -11.36 6.55
C HIS A 207 20.34 -12.14 7.13
N SER A 208 20.45 -13.46 7.33
CA SER A 208 19.41 -14.23 8.03
C SER A 208 19.22 -13.79 9.50
N TYR A 209 20.29 -13.50 10.24
CA TYR A 209 20.17 -13.00 11.60
C TYR A 209 19.69 -11.55 11.65
N LYS A 210 20.14 -10.73 10.70
CA LYS A 210 19.65 -9.37 10.55
C LYS A 210 18.15 -9.32 10.23
N ASP A 211 17.68 -10.19 9.33
CA ASP A 211 16.26 -10.37 9.04
C ASP A 211 15.51 -10.81 10.28
N THR A 212 16.02 -11.82 11.00
CA THR A 212 15.39 -12.30 12.24
C THR A 212 15.21 -11.16 13.25
N LEU A 213 16.23 -10.32 13.45
CA LEU A 213 16.12 -9.15 14.31
C LEU A 213 14.99 -8.20 13.86
N MET A 214 14.96 -7.82 12.58
CA MET A 214 13.93 -6.90 12.06
C MET A 214 12.52 -7.51 12.08
N LEU A 215 12.40 -8.82 11.93
CA LEU A 215 11.13 -9.52 12.10
C LEU A 215 10.69 -9.52 13.57
N THR A 216 11.60 -9.77 14.51
CA THR A 216 11.25 -9.72 15.95
C THR A 216 10.80 -8.33 16.39
N THR A 217 11.40 -7.25 15.87
CA THR A 217 10.95 -5.89 16.18
C THR A 217 9.56 -5.60 15.61
N MET A 218 9.27 -6.03 14.38
CA MET A 218 7.94 -5.91 13.77
C MET A 218 6.87 -6.69 14.53
N ILE A 219 7.15 -7.94 14.92
CA ILE A 219 6.22 -8.77 15.69
C ILE A 219 6.02 -8.20 17.10
N THR A 220 7.06 -7.65 17.73
CA THR A 220 6.94 -6.95 19.01
C THR A 220 6.02 -5.74 18.88
N LEU A 221 6.17 -4.93 17.82
CA LEU A 221 5.29 -3.81 17.54
C LEU A 221 3.84 -4.26 17.33
N LEU A 222 3.61 -5.32 16.54
CA LEU A 222 2.30 -5.93 16.36
C LEU A 222 1.66 -6.30 17.70
N PHE A 223 2.40 -6.97 18.59
CA PHE A 223 1.88 -7.35 19.91
C PHE A 223 1.63 -6.17 20.84
N ILE A 224 2.45 -5.12 20.78
CA ILE A 224 2.20 -3.87 21.52
C ILE A 224 0.87 -3.24 21.06
N ILE A 225 0.67 -3.09 19.75
CA ILE A 225 -0.57 -2.52 19.21
C ILE A 225 -1.76 -3.42 19.57
N LEU A 226 -1.65 -4.73 19.35
CA LEU A 226 -2.71 -5.69 19.63
C LEU A 226 -3.14 -5.67 21.11
N SER A 227 -2.18 -5.56 22.04
CA SER A 227 -2.44 -5.68 23.48
C SER A 227 -2.94 -4.37 24.08
N PHE A 228 -2.40 -3.23 23.65
CA PHE A 228 -2.65 -1.94 24.31
C PHE A 228 -3.54 -1.01 23.49
N TYR A 229 -3.52 -1.09 22.16
CA TYR A 229 -4.18 -0.13 21.28
C TYR A 229 -4.76 -0.77 19.99
N PRO A 230 -5.57 -1.86 20.08
CA PRO A 230 -5.98 -2.64 18.91
C PRO A 230 -6.78 -1.85 17.87
N ASN A 231 -7.41 -0.75 18.28
CA ASN A 231 -8.23 0.10 17.42
C ASN A 231 -7.56 1.41 16.99
N ILE A 232 -6.27 1.65 17.29
CA ILE A 232 -5.61 2.93 17.00
C ILE A 232 -5.57 3.29 15.50
N LEU A 233 -5.61 2.27 14.63
CA LEU A 233 -5.59 2.44 13.17
C LEU A 233 -6.98 2.29 12.52
N ASN A 234 -8.03 1.97 13.29
CA ASN A 234 -9.37 1.74 12.78
C ASN A 234 -10.24 3.00 12.93
N ASP A 235 -11.10 3.28 11.95
CA ASP A 235 -12.09 4.34 12.08
C ASP A 235 -13.28 3.89 12.97
N PRO A 236 -13.67 4.67 14.01
CA PRO A 236 -14.75 4.30 14.92
C PRO A 236 -16.11 4.13 14.22
N GLU A 237 -16.35 4.83 13.12
CA GLU A 237 -17.60 4.72 12.36
C GLU A 237 -17.79 3.33 11.76
N ASN A 238 -16.71 2.57 11.56
CA ASN A 238 -16.80 1.21 11.04
C ASN A 238 -17.27 0.17 12.07
N PHE A 239 -17.44 0.57 13.34
CA PHE A 239 -18.12 -0.22 14.38
C PHE A 239 -19.64 -0.06 14.36
N SER A 240 -20.18 0.76 13.46
CA SER A 240 -21.61 0.83 13.18
C SER A 240 -21.93 0.07 11.90
N LYS A 241 -22.95 -0.78 11.92
CA LYS A 241 -23.43 -1.51 10.72
C LYS A 241 -23.81 -0.49 9.63
N ALA A 242 -23.47 -0.80 8.38
CA ALA A 242 -23.79 0.04 7.23
C ALA A 242 -25.29 0.37 7.14
N ASN A 243 -25.59 1.65 6.98
CA ASN A 243 -26.93 2.15 6.69
C ASN A 243 -26.88 3.03 5.42
N PRO A 244 -27.41 2.55 4.28
CA PRO A 244 -27.41 3.28 3.02
C PRO A 244 -28.15 4.64 3.05
N MET A 245 -28.99 4.86 4.06
CA MET A 245 -29.78 6.10 4.21
C MET A 245 -29.08 7.17 5.07
N THR A 246 -27.95 6.86 5.70
CA THR A 246 -27.22 7.78 6.58
C THR A 246 -25.75 7.82 6.23
N THR A 247 -25.32 8.94 5.65
CA THR A 247 -23.93 9.18 5.30
C THR A 247 -23.16 9.69 6.53
N PRO A 248 -22.00 9.10 6.88
CA PRO A 248 -21.10 9.66 7.88
C PRO A 248 -20.69 11.09 7.51
N GLN A 249 -20.43 11.92 8.53
CA GLN A 249 -20.02 13.32 8.32
C GLN A 249 -18.75 13.45 7.45
N HIS A 250 -17.78 12.55 7.64
CA HIS A 250 -16.51 12.59 6.94
C HIS A 250 -16.14 11.20 6.39
N ILE A 251 -16.54 10.90 5.16
CA ILE A 251 -16.13 9.67 4.47
C ILE A 251 -14.66 9.80 4.03
N LYS A 252 -13.83 8.86 4.46
CA LYS A 252 -12.42 8.73 4.07
C LYS A 252 -12.05 7.26 4.00
N PRO A 253 -11.06 6.87 3.17
CA PRO A 253 -10.53 5.52 3.19
C PRO A 253 -9.56 5.34 4.37
N GLU A 254 -9.10 4.11 4.55
CA GLU A 254 -8.02 3.77 5.47
C GLU A 254 -6.74 4.58 5.23
N TRP A 255 -5.92 4.73 6.28
CA TRP A 255 -4.83 5.70 6.32
C TRP A 255 -3.84 5.57 5.15
N TYR A 256 -3.57 4.34 4.72
CA TYR A 256 -2.65 4.04 3.62
C TYR A 256 -3.17 4.50 2.25
N PHE A 257 -4.47 4.79 2.10
CA PHE A 257 -5.02 5.39 0.88
C PHE A 257 -5.14 6.91 0.92
N LEU A 258 -4.91 7.54 2.08
CA LEU A 258 -5.19 8.97 2.26
C LEU A 258 -4.36 9.88 1.36
N PHE A 259 -3.11 9.53 1.04
CA PHE A 259 -2.31 10.34 0.11
C PHE A 259 -2.97 10.40 -1.28
N ALA A 260 -3.40 9.25 -1.82
CA ALA A 260 -4.04 9.18 -3.13
C ALA A 260 -5.44 9.82 -3.12
N TYR A 261 -6.18 9.66 -2.01
CA TYR A 261 -7.45 10.35 -1.78
C TYR A 261 -7.27 11.87 -1.68
N GLY A 262 -6.18 12.34 -1.07
CA GLY A 262 -5.79 13.75 -1.04
C GLY A 262 -5.51 14.30 -2.43
N ILE A 263 -4.81 13.54 -3.29
CA ILE A 263 -4.58 13.92 -4.69
C ILE A 263 -5.88 13.97 -5.49
N LEU A 264 -6.76 12.97 -5.32
CA LEU A 264 -8.08 12.92 -5.97
C LEU A 264 -8.89 14.19 -5.68
N ARG A 265 -8.99 14.58 -4.40
CA ARG A 265 -9.83 15.71 -3.98
C ARG A 265 -9.22 17.08 -4.29
N SER A 266 -7.91 17.15 -4.57
CA SER A 266 -7.24 18.40 -4.95
C SER A 266 -7.72 18.95 -6.30
N ILE A 267 -8.20 18.09 -7.19
CA ILE A 267 -8.61 18.48 -8.54
C ILE A 267 -10.14 18.65 -8.56
N PRO A 268 -10.68 19.86 -8.82
CA PRO A 268 -12.12 20.12 -8.87
C PRO A 268 -12.76 19.64 -10.18
N ASN A 269 -12.42 18.42 -10.61
CA ASN A 269 -12.97 17.74 -11.78
C ASN A 269 -12.98 16.24 -11.53
N LYS A 270 -14.13 15.57 -11.72
CA LYS A 270 -14.27 14.14 -11.41
C LYS A 270 -13.31 13.26 -12.22
N LEU A 271 -13.21 13.48 -13.54
CA LEU A 271 -12.30 12.72 -14.40
C LEU A 271 -10.85 13.08 -14.12
N GLY A 272 -10.53 14.36 -14.00
CA GLY A 272 -9.17 14.84 -13.69
C GLY A 272 -8.66 14.29 -12.36
N GLY A 273 -9.49 14.32 -11.31
CA GLY A 273 -9.15 13.73 -10.01
C GLY A 273 -8.98 12.21 -10.08
N ALA A 274 -9.86 11.50 -10.79
CA ALA A 274 -9.73 10.06 -10.98
C ALA A 274 -8.44 9.68 -11.73
N LEU A 275 -8.09 10.43 -12.77
CA LEU A 275 -6.83 10.26 -13.51
C LEU A 275 -5.62 10.57 -12.63
N ALA A 276 -5.65 11.63 -11.84
CA ALA A 276 -4.55 11.97 -10.93
C ALA A 276 -4.38 10.94 -9.81
N LEU A 277 -5.45 10.36 -9.30
CA LEU A 277 -5.39 9.23 -8.37
C LEU A 277 -4.67 8.04 -9.00
N VAL A 278 -5.06 7.63 -10.21
CA VAL A 278 -4.39 6.51 -10.90
C VAL A 278 -2.92 6.86 -11.16
N LEU A 279 -2.66 8.08 -11.66
CA LEU A 279 -1.31 8.56 -11.93
C LEU A 279 -0.44 8.60 -10.68
N SER A 280 -1.01 8.90 -9.50
CA SER A 280 -0.25 8.96 -8.25
C SER A 280 0.47 7.65 -7.93
N ILE A 281 -0.05 6.52 -8.41
CA ILE A 281 0.54 5.19 -8.23
C ILE A 281 1.34 4.80 -9.48
N THR A 282 0.75 4.96 -10.68
CA THR A 282 1.36 4.50 -11.93
C THR A 282 2.57 5.34 -12.35
N ILE A 283 2.75 6.55 -11.81
CA ILE A 283 3.94 7.37 -12.06
C ILE A 283 5.23 6.67 -11.63
N LEU A 284 5.17 5.72 -10.68
CA LEU A 284 6.32 4.90 -10.30
C LEU A 284 6.87 4.12 -11.49
N PHE A 285 6.04 3.67 -12.46
CA PHE A 285 6.52 2.99 -13.66
C PHE A 285 7.46 3.85 -14.52
N THR A 286 7.40 5.17 -14.41
CA THR A 286 8.22 6.08 -15.22
C THR A 286 9.66 6.22 -14.69
N MET A 287 9.89 5.96 -13.40
CA MET A 287 11.18 6.20 -12.72
C MET A 287 12.41 5.59 -13.41
N PRO A 288 12.39 4.34 -13.90
CA PRO A 288 13.56 3.75 -14.56
C PRO A 288 13.88 4.37 -15.92
N TYR A 289 12.95 5.13 -16.50
CA TYR A 289 13.08 5.74 -17.83
C TYR A 289 13.39 7.23 -17.77
N THR A 290 13.28 7.86 -16.60
CA THR A 290 13.55 9.28 -16.37
C THR A 290 14.83 9.54 -15.56
N HIS A 291 15.66 8.52 -15.32
CA HIS A 291 16.93 8.67 -14.63
C HIS A 291 18.02 9.21 -15.56
N THR A 292 18.63 10.33 -15.19
CA THR A 292 19.66 11.03 -15.97
C THR A 292 21.01 11.12 -15.25
N ALA A 293 21.05 10.86 -13.95
CA ALA A 293 22.28 10.98 -13.17
C ALA A 293 23.29 9.88 -13.53
N HIS A 294 24.58 10.20 -13.49
CA HIS A 294 25.67 9.23 -13.64
C HIS A 294 25.84 8.36 -12.38
N THR A 295 25.43 8.88 -11.22
CA THR A 295 25.46 8.14 -9.95
C THR A 295 24.08 7.54 -9.64
N ARG A 296 24.06 6.23 -9.38
CA ARG A 296 22.83 5.46 -9.12
C ARG A 296 22.11 5.91 -7.84
N SER A 297 22.85 5.97 -6.73
CA SER A 297 22.31 6.23 -5.40
C SER A 297 22.23 7.74 -5.13
N MET A 298 21.20 8.18 -4.40
CA MET A 298 21.12 9.56 -3.92
C MET A 298 22.14 9.87 -2.83
N MET A 299 22.82 8.86 -2.26
CA MET A 299 23.78 9.02 -1.16
C MET A 299 24.88 10.07 -1.45
N PHE A 300 25.25 10.27 -2.70
CA PHE A 300 26.27 11.24 -3.14
C PHE A 300 25.70 12.40 -3.97
N ARG A 301 24.38 12.64 -3.88
CA ARG A 301 23.64 13.61 -4.67
C ARG A 301 22.86 14.57 -3.75
N PRO A 302 23.51 15.63 -3.22
CA PRO A 302 22.96 16.44 -2.13
C PRO A 302 21.66 17.17 -2.51
N PHE A 303 21.52 17.65 -3.75
CA PHE A 303 20.28 18.29 -4.18
C PHE A 303 19.16 17.27 -4.28
N MET A 304 19.43 16.09 -4.83
CA MET A 304 18.43 15.03 -4.90
C MET A 304 18.02 14.49 -3.52
N GLN A 305 18.93 14.44 -2.54
CA GLN A 305 18.58 14.08 -1.16
C GLN A 305 17.60 15.07 -0.55
N LEU A 306 17.84 16.37 -0.71
CA LEU A 306 16.93 17.40 -0.23
C LEU A 306 15.55 17.26 -0.89
N THR A 307 15.50 17.07 -2.20
CA THR A 307 14.25 16.88 -2.95
C THR A 307 13.52 15.59 -2.56
N PHE A 308 14.25 14.51 -2.26
CA PHE A 308 13.66 13.28 -1.75
C PHE A 308 13.01 13.47 -0.38
N TRP A 309 13.69 14.12 0.58
CA TRP A 309 13.12 14.35 1.90
C TRP A 309 11.97 15.37 1.88
N SER A 310 12.01 16.35 0.96
CA SER A 310 10.84 17.19 0.71
C SER A 310 9.68 16.36 0.16
N PHE A 311 9.92 15.40 -0.73
CA PHE A 311 8.89 14.49 -1.25
C PHE A 311 8.27 13.61 -0.15
N ILE A 312 9.07 13.04 0.75
CA ILE A 312 8.56 12.29 1.92
C ILE A 312 7.69 13.19 2.80
N THR A 313 8.12 14.42 3.05
CA THR A 313 7.35 15.41 3.82
C THR A 313 6.04 15.76 3.10
N THR A 314 6.07 15.97 1.79
CA THR A 314 4.88 16.19 0.97
C THR A 314 3.90 15.02 1.06
N PHE A 315 4.37 13.77 0.96
CA PHE A 315 3.54 12.58 1.10
C PHE A 315 2.81 12.54 2.46
N ILE A 316 3.50 12.88 3.54
CA ILE A 316 2.94 12.99 4.89
C ILE A 316 1.91 14.12 4.98
N ILE A 317 2.20 15.29 4.40
CA ILE A 317 1.29 16.45 4.39
C ILE A 317 0.00 16.11 3.63
N ILE A 318 0.07 15.47 2.46
CA ILE A 318 -1.13 15.07 1.71
C ILE A 318 -1.96 14.08 2.54
N THR A 319 -1.31 13.07 3.12
CA THR A 319 -1.94 12.08 4.00
C THR A 319 -2.69 12.75 5.16
N TRP A 320 -2.04 13.70 5.84
CA TRP A 320 -2.65 14.45 6.93
C TRP A 320 -3.78 15.37 6.45
N ALA A 321 -3.57 16.17 5.41
CA ALA A 321 -4.58 17.10 4.88
C ALA A 321 -5.85 16.35 4.39
N ALA A 322 -5.68 15.13 3.89
CA ALA A 322 -6.78 14.27 3.49
C ALA A 322 -7.68 13.80 4.66
N THR A 323 -7.19 13.86 5.91
CA THR A 323 -8.01 13.61 7.11
C THR A 323 -8.92 14.77 7.49
N LYS A 324 -8.71 15.94 6.88
CA LYS A 324 -9.40 17.19 7.21
C LYS A 324 -10.59 17.45 6.28
N PRO A 325 -11.57 18.27 6.69
CA PRO A 325 -12.70 18.64 5.82
C PRO A 325 -12.24 19.38 4.55
N VAL A 326 -13.09 19.40 3.52
CA VAL A 326 -12.83 20.15 2.27
C VAL A 326 -13.11 21.64 2.49
N GLU A 327 -12.31 22.27 3.32
CA GLU A 327 -12.47 23.67 3.73
C GLU A 327 -11.10 24.37 3.76
N PRO A 328 -11.03 25.70 3.52
CA PRO A 328 -9.80 26.46 3.75
C PRO A 328 -9.32 26.32 5.21
N PRO A 329 -8.01 26.19 5.49
CA PRO A 329 -6.89 26.18 4.53
C PRO A 329 -6.52 24.78 3.99
N PHE A 330 -7.23 23.72 4.38
CA PHE A 330 -6.87 22.34 4.05
C PHE A 330 -6.97 22.01 2.56
N THR A 331 -7.95 22.60 1.87
CA THR A 331 -8.09 22.45 0.41
C THR A 331 -6.86 22.97 -0.33
N GLU A 332 -6.39 24.18 0.01
CA GLU A 332 -5.22 24.81 -0.62
C GLU A 332 -3.92 24.06 -0.28
N MET A 333 -3.76 23.64 0.98
CA MET A 333 -2.63 22.81 1.39
C MET A 333 -2.58 21.48 0.63
N GLY A 334 -3.74 20.82 0.46
CA GLY A 334 -3.85 19.60 -0.32
C GLY A 334 -3.47 19.82 -1.79
N GLN A 335 -3.95 20.90 -2.40
CA GLN A 335 -3.62 21.26 -3.79
C GLN A 335 -2.13 21.50 -3.98
N LEU A 336 -1.52 22.33 -3.12
CA LEU A 336 -0.09 22.61 -3.19
C LEU A 336 0.74 21.34 -3.00
N ALA A 337 0.39 20.51 -2.01
CA ALA A 337 1.08 19.27 -1.75
C ALA A 337 0.95 18.26 -2.91
N SER A 338 -0.23 18.15 -3.53
CA SER A 338 -0.44 17.34 -4.74
C SER A 338 0.41 17.81 -5.92
N ILE A 339 0.57 19.11 -6.11
CA ILE A 339 1.49 19.66 -7.13
C ILE A 339 2.93 19.26 -6.81
N LEU A 340 3.38 19.47 -5.56
CA LEU A 340 4.73 19.11 -5.11
C LEU A 340 5.02 17.60 -5.30
N TYR A 341 4.02 16.74 -5.08
CA TYR A 341 4.14 15.30 -5.29
C TYR A 341 4.52 14.97 -6.73
N PHE A 342 3.79 15.51 -7.72
CA PHE A 342 4.10 15.27 -9.12
C PHE A 342 5.36 16.00 -9.58
N MET A 343 5.65 17.18 -9.01
CA MET A 343 6.90 17.91 -9.30
C MET A 343 8.15 17.13 -8.93
N PHE A 344 8.13 16.29 -7.88
CA PHE A 344 9.27 15.42 -7.57
C PHE A 344 9.69 14.54 -8.76
N PHE A 345 8.72 13.87 -9.38
CA PHE A 345 8.98 12.97 -10.52
C PHE A 345 9.41 13.74 -11.77
N MET A 346 8.87 14.94 -11.99
CA MET A 346 9.25 15.80 -13.12
C MET A 346 10.63 16.46 -12.92
N ALA A 347 10.99 16.82 -11.69
CA ALA A 347 12.26 17.47 -11.37
C ALA A 347 13.44 16.48 -11.33
N ASN A 348 13.20 15.21 -10.99
CA ASN A 348 14.22 14.17 -10.90
C ASN A 348 15.19 14.11 -12.12
N PRO A 349 14.72 14.04 -13.39
CA PRO A 349 15.62 14.06 -14.55
C PRO A 349 16.44 15.36 -14.67
N MET A 350 15.86 16.50 -14.30
CA MET A 350 16.54 17.80 -14.38
C MET A 350 17.65 17.88 -13.33
N LEU A 351 17.34 17.52 -12.09
CA LEU A 351 18.31 17.49 -11.00
C LEU A 351 19.46 16.51 -11.27
N GLY A 352 19.15 15.35 -11.86
CA GLY A 352 20.18 14.40 -12.27
C GLY A 352 21.15 14.98 -13.30
N LEU A 353 20.66 15.75 -14.28
CA LEU A 353 21.52 16.45 -15.23
C LEU A 353 22.35 17.56 -14.58
N THR A 354 21.81 18.26 -13.57
CA THR A 354 22.57 19.32 -12.86
C THR A 354 23.64 18.79 -11.92
N GLU A 355 23.49 17.56 -11.41
CA GLU A 355 24.43 16.93 -10.48
C GLU A 355 25.49 16.07 -11.21
N ASN A 356 25.36 15.89 -12.52
CA ASN A 356 26.38 15.28 -13.39
C ASN A 356 27.55 16.24 -13.60
#